data_AF-A0A920NYI5-F1
#
_entry.id   AF-A0A920NYI5-F1
#
_cell.length_a   1.000
_cell.length_b   1.000
_cell.length_c   1.000
_cell.angle_alpha   90.00
_cell.angle_beta   90.00
_cell.angle_gamma   90.00
#
_symmetry.space_group_name_H-M   'P 1'
#
loop_
_entity.id
_entity.type
_entity.pdbx_description
1 polymer ?
#
loop_
_entity_poly.entity_id
_entity_poly.type
_entity_poly.pdbx_seq_one_letter_code
_entity_poly.pdbx_strand_id
1 'polypeptide(L)'
;MAIQYLKKSPKTSSTDDTKTREIVENILKDIEKTKKGKGFKELSKKFDKFEGDVIVSKEKIEEIKKSLDQKTKDDVQFSHERVRKFAEAN
;
A
#
# COMPACT_ATOMS: atom_id res chain seq x y z
N MET A 1 -5.21 32.82 -35.70
CA MET A 1 -6.47 32.13 -35.36
C MET A 1 -6.33 31.55 -33.96
N ALA A 2 -7.27 31.83 -33.06
CA ALA A 2 -7.21 31.40 -31.66
C ALA A 2 -7.79 29.99 -31.51
N ILE A 3 -7.08 29.13 -30.78
CA ILE A 3 -7.48 27.72 -30.55
C ILE A 3 -8.68 27.72 -29.60
N GLN A 4 -9.81 27.14 -30.04
CA GLN A 4 -11.02 27.02 -29.23
C GLN A 4 -11.11 25.61 -28.63
N TYR A 5 -11.06 25.52 -27.29
CA TYR A 5 -11.11 24.25 -26.57
C TYR A 5 -12.57 23.89 -26.22
N LEU A 6 -13.07 22.76 -26.72
CA LEU A 6 -14.46 22.31 -26.56
C LEU A 6 -14.75 21.58 -25.23
N LYS A 7 -13.73 21.05 -24.56
CA LYS A 7 -13.89 20.37 -23.26
C LYS A 7 -12.64 20.59 -22.42
N LYS A 8 -12.77 21.24 -21.27
CA LYS A 8 -11.71 21.35 -20.27
C LYS A 8 -12.10 20.50 -19.08
N SER A 9 -11.18 19.67 -18.60
CA SER A 9 -11.36 18.99 -17.33
C SER A 9 -11.33 20.04 -16.21
N PRO A 10 -12.34 20.11 -15.32
CA PRO A 10 -12.38 21.11 -14.26
C PRO A 10 -11.34 20.86 -13.16
N LYS A 11 -10.69 19.70 -13.16
CA LYS A 11 -9.72 19.29 -12.15
C LYS A 11 -8.32 19.23 -12.75
N THR A 12 -7.39 19.94 -12.13
CA THR A 12 -5.95 19.77 -12.35
C THR A 12 -5.41 18.82 -11.27
N SER A 13 -4.25 18.20 -11.52
CA SER A 13 -3.57 17.31 -10.55
C SER A 13 -3.50 17.94 -9.15
N SER A 14 -3.29 19.27 -9.09
CA SER A 14 -3.20 20.05 -7.86
C SER A 14 -4.50 20.34 -7.13
N THR A 15 -5.68 20.16 -7.75
CA THR A 15 -6.95 20.56 -7.11
C THR A 15 -7.43 19.54 -6.07
N ASP A 16 -7.01 18.28 -6.17
CA ASP A 16 -7.38 17.20 -5.25
C ASP A 16 -6.32 16.97 -4.14
N ASP A 17 -5.15 17.61 -4.23
CA ASP A 17 -4.06 17.48 -3.25
C ASP A 17 -4.44 18.00 -1.85
N THR A 18 -5.07 19.18 -1.77
CA THR A 18 -5.43 19.79 -0.47
C THR A 18 -6.41 18.92 0.31
N LYS A 19 -7.42 18.38 -0.39
CA LYS A 19 -8.44 17.50 0.24
C LYS A 19 -7.82 16.19 0.69
N THR A 20 -6.97 15.60 -0.15
CA THR A 20 -6.25 14.37 0.20
C THR A 20 -5.37 14.59 1.43
N ARG A 21 -4.67 15.73 1.49
CA ARG A 21 -3.84 16.09 2.64
C ARG A 21 -4.64 16.21 3.93
N GLU A 22 -5.77 16.92 3.91
CA GLU A 22 -6.65 17.04 5.08
C GLU A 22 -7.17 15.68 5.55
N ILE A 23 -7.54 14.80 4.61
CA ILE A 23 -8.01 13.45 4.92
C ILE A 23 -6.89 12.64 5.61
N VAL A 24 -5.66 12.67 5.07
CA VAL A 24 -4.52 11.95 5.64
C VAL A 24 -4.14 12.50 7.02
N GLU A 25 -4.11 13.81 7.19
CA GLU A 25 -3.83 14.44 8.49
C GLU A 25 -4.87 14.07 9.56
N ASN A 26 -6.15 14.00 9.19
CA ASN A 26 -7.21 13.56 10.10
C ASN A 26 -7.06 12.08 10.47
N ILE A 27 -6.75 11.22 9.49
CA ILE A 27 -6.48 9.79 9.73
C ILE A 27 -5.31 9.60 10.70
N LEU A 28 -4.22 10.35 10.51
CA LEU A 28 -3.04 10.28 11.39
C LEU A 28 -3.38 10.71 12.82
N LYS A 29 -4.14 11.80 12.99
CA LYS A 29 -4.63 12.26 14.30
C LYS A 29 -5.54 11.23 14.96
N ASP A 30 -6.43 10.59 14.20
CA ASP A 30 -7.31 9.53 14.72
C ASP A 30 -6.50 8.29 15.15
N ILE A 31 -5.47 7.90 14.39
CA ILE A 31 -4.58 6.80 14.78
C ILE A 31 -3.82 7.13 16.08
N GLU A 32 -3.34 8.36 16.21
CA GLU A 32 -2.62 8.81 17.41
C GLU A 32 -3.53 8.88 18.64
N LYS A 33 -4.78 9.35 18.48
CA LYS A 33 -5.79 9.42 19.56
C LYS A 33 -6.29 8.04 19.98
N THR A 34 -6.55 7.15 19.04
CA THR A 34 -7.18 5.84 19.29
C THR A 34 -6.16 4.78 19.77
N LYS A 35 -5.08 5.22 20.45
CA LYS A 35 -3.91 4.42 20.88
C LYS A 35 -4.22 2.93 21.00
N LYS A 36 -3.58 2.16 20.11
CA LYS A 36 -3.46 0.69 20.10
C LYS A 36 -4.69 -0.08 19.61
N GLY A 37 -4.60 -0.55 18.36
CA GLY A 37 -5.25 -1.75 17.86
C GLY A 37 -6.66 -1.60 17.28
N LYS A 38 -7.53 -0.78 17.89
CA LYS A 38 -8.94 -0.64 17.43
C LYS A 38 -9.07 0.26 16.21
N GLY A 39 -8.47 1.46 16.25
CA GLY A 39 -8.51 2.39 15.13
C GLY A 39 -7.89 1.83 13.84
N PHE A 40 -6.82 1.01 13.96
CA PHE A 40 -6.21 0.34 12.80
C PHE A 40 -7.15 -0.70 12.18
N LYS A 41 -7.84 -1.51 13.00
CA LYS A 41 -8.81 -2.50 12.50
C LYS A 41 -10.00 -1.82 11.81
N GLU A 42 -10.49 -0.72 12.36
CA GLU A 42 -11.58 0.05 11.78
C GLU A 42 -11.16 0.73 10.46
N LEU A 43 -9.93 1.25 10.39
CA LEU A 43 -9.37 1.80 9.14
C LEU A 43 -9.18 0.71 8.09
N SER A 44 -8.56 -0.42 8.46
CA SER A 44 -8.35 -1.58 7.57
C SER A 44 -9.68 -2.13 7.04
N LYS A 45 -10.74 -2.15 7.87
CA LYS A 45 -12.08 -2.51 7.42
C LYS A 45 -12.69 -1.48 6.46
N LYS A 46 -12.47 -0.19 6.70
CA LYS A 46 -13.04 0.89 5.87
C LYS A 46 -12.37 1.02 4.51
N PHE A 47 -11.04 0.92 4.47
CA PHE A 47 -10.24 1.14 3.26
C PHE A 47 -9.98 -0.16 2.51
N ASP A 48 -9.46 -1.18 3.20
CA ASP A 48 -9.03 -2.44 2.59
C ASP A 48 -10.09 -3.55 2.68
N LYS A 49 -11.22 -3.29 3.35
CA LYS A 49 -12.25 -4.30 3.68
C LYS A 49 -11.67 -5.55 4.34
N PHE A 50 -10.54 -5.37 5.04
CA PHE A 50 -9.78 -6.45 5.60
C PHE A 50 -9.90 -6.44 7.12
N GLU A 51 -10.47 -7.50 7.67
CA GLU A 51 -10.62 -7.74 9.11
C GLU A 51 -9.67 -8.84 9.62
N GLY A 52 -8.58 -9.12 8.88
CA GLY A 52 -7.62 -10.15 9.26
C GLY A 52 -6.62 -9.69 10.32
N ASP A 53 -5.80 -10.65 10.78
CA ASP A 53 -4.71 -10.38 11.72
C ASP A 53 -3.73 -9.37 11.15
N VAL A 54 -3.37 -8.38 11.98
CA VAL A 54 -2.35 -7.37 11.65
C VAL A 54 -0.97 -8.02 11.50
N ILE A 55 -0.75 -9.12 12.21
CA ILE A 55 0.50 -9.89 12.17
C ILE A 55 0.19 -11.21 11.49
N VAL A 56 0.84 -11.45 10.35
CA VAL A 56 0.76 -12.74 9.66
C VAL A 56 1.56 -13.77 10.45
N SER A 57 0.89 -14.80 10.95
CA SER A 57 1.54 -15.93 11.64
C SER A 57 2.51 -16.65 10.70
N LYS A 58 3.62 -17.16 11.24
CA LYS A 58 4.62 -17.93 10.47
C LYS A 58 4.00 -19.12 9.74
N GLU A 59 2.99 -19.76 10.33
CA GLU A 59 2.25 -20.89 9.75
C GLU A 59 1.54 -20.51 8.44
N LYS A 60 0.86 -19.35 8.40
CA LYS A 60 0.23 -18.84 7.18
C LYS A 60 1.27 -18.56 6.09
N ILE A 61 2.45 -18.09 6.46
CA ILE A 61 3.56 -17.85 5.52
C ILE A 61 4.04 -19.16 4.90
N GLU A 62 4.20 -20.21 5.71
CA GLU A 62 4.60 -21.54 5.22
C GLU A 62 3.53 -22.18 4.32
N GLU A 63 2.25 -22.01 4.66
CA GLU A 63 1.14 -22.51 3.85
C GLU A 63 1.09 -21.83 2.48
N ILE A 64 1.20 -20.50 2.43
CA ILE A 64 1.29 -19.74 1.18
C ILE A 64 2.54 -20.14 0.40
N LYS A 65 3.67 -20.36 1.07
CA LYS A 65 4.89 -20.89 0.43
C LYS A 65 4.64 -22.24 -0.23
N LYS A 66 3.83 -23.13 0.36
CA LYS A 66 3.51 -24.43 -0.26
C LYS A 66 2.55 -24.29 -1.45
N SER A 67 1.63 -23.33 -1.39
CA SER A 67 0.69 -23.03 -2.48
C SER A 67 1.32 -22.34 -3.70
N LEU A 68 2.54 -21.81 -3.58
CA LEU A 68 3.24 -21.14 -4.67
C LEU A 68 3.96 -22.14 -5.57
N ASP A 69 3.81 -21.95 -6.88
CA ASP A 69 4.52 -22.72 -7.90
C ASP A 69 6.04 -22.58 -7.78
N GLN A 70 6.77 -23.64 -8.10
CA GLN A 70 8.22 -23.67 -7.97
C GLN A 70 8.89 -22.62 -8.87
N LYS A 71 8.37 -22.39 -10.07
CA LYS A 71 8.92 -21.40 -11.00
C LYS A 71 8.89 -19.98 -10.42
N THR A 72 7.77 -19.61 -9.81
CA THR A 72 7.61 -18.29 -9.18
C THR A 72 8.56 -18.10 -8.00
N LYS A 73 8.83 -19.17 -7.23
CA LYS A 73 9.80 -19.11 -6.12
C LYS A 73 11.21 -18.85 -6.64
N ASP A 74 11.59 -19.54 -7.70
CA ASP A 74 12.92 -19.41 -8.29
C ASP A 74 13.12 -18.00 -8.90
N ASP A 75 12.11 -17.46 -9.58
CA ASP A 75 12.15 -16.09 -10.14
C ASP A 75 12.28 -15.01 -9.06
N VAL A 76 11.53 -15.15 -7.95
CA VAL A 76 11.61 -14.25 -6.80
C VAL A 76 12.98 -14.35 -6.13
N GLN A 77 13.50 -15.57 -5.95
CA GLN A 77 14.80 -15.80 -5.34
C GLN A 77 15.93 -15.22 -6.18
N PHE A 78 15.89 -15.39 -7.51
CA PHE A 78 16.84 -14.81 -8.45
C PHE A 78 16.86 -13.28 -8.38
N SER A 79 15.68 -12.66 -8.31
CA SER A 79 15.55 -11.20 -8.18
C SER A 79 16.10 -10.71 -6.84
N HIS A 80 15.80 -11.43 -5.76
CA HIS A 80 16.29 -11.11 -4.42
C HIS A 80 17.82 -11.22 -4.33
N GLU A 81 18.43 -12.27 -4.90
CA GLU A 81 19.88 -12.43 -4.92
C GLU A 81 20.60 -11.30 -5.64
N ARG A 82 20.03 -10.78 -6.74
CA ARG A 82 20.62 -9.63 -7.46
C ARG A 82 20.61 -8.36 -6.62
N VAL A 83 19.49 -8.07 -5.96
CA VAL A 83 19.38 -6.90 -5.07
C VAL A 83 20.32 -7.04 -3.89
N ARG A 84 20.40 -8.23 -3.29
CA ARG A 84 21.32 -8.50 -2.18
C ARG A 84 22.79 -8.34 -2.59
N LYS A 85 23.21 -8.97 -3.69
CA LYS A 85 24.59 -8.86 -4.21
C LYS A 85 24.95 -7.41 -4.53
N PHE A 86 23.99 -6.63 -5.04
CA PHE A 86 24.18 -5.19 -5.27
C PHE A 86 24.32 -4.40 -3.96
N ALA A 87 23.52 -4.72 -2.94
CA ALA A 87 23.58 -4.06 -1.64
C ALA A 87 24.83 -4.43 -0.82
N GLU A 88 25.32 -5.66 -0.94
CA GLU A 88 26.52 -6.17 -0.24
C GLU A 88 27.84 -5.78 -0.93
N ALA A 89 27.79 -5.35 -2.21
CA ALA A 89 28.96 -4.93 -2.98
C ALA A 89 29.30 -3.43 -2.85
N ASN A 90 28.50 -2.65 -2.10
CA ASN A 90 28.78 -1.26 -1.71
C ASN A 90 29.25 -1.19 -0.26
#